data_AF-A0A5N0V0W4-F1
#
_entry.id   AF-A0A5N0V0W4-F1
#
_cell.length_a   1.000
_cell.length_b   1.000
_cell.length_c   1.000
_cell.angle_alpha   90.00
_cell.angle_beta   90.00
_cell.angle_gamma   90.00
#
_symmetry.space_group_name_H-M   'P 1'
#
loop_
_entity.id
_entity.type
_entity.pdbx_description
1 polymer ?
#
loop_
_entity_poly.entity_id
_entity_poly.type
_entity_poly.pdbx_seq_one_letter_code
_entity_poly.pdbx_strand_id
1 'polypeptide(L)'
;MSVVGKGIPSSTFTPVTGAVRNFRSPEDVIASLDTDLEETIALVASGGTTFLSPILGRLGGIICRDGTLRSHLAIVSREFEVPCLVGTDLPELADGTMVTLDIDDGAGVVRESAAADVSEQWWEYVRRVGDEIAVKDFDLTVPRAALDALIAEELTDERLDDLVQHMGRAFKPEMTRRSGFTSELFPMLPYMSLSVIEDFHSYARRVAAIDAAMPAEELGRRLRTGPNQVSPLWIWMIGYHYLCGRECLIKMGRLRRDERRDEVRAVVDFWRRLTLAHRGDGTLDYKDAGFTNRYLPPEVVTELTDAATVLDAAGAKALKRLNATVSGYSFLYFCDSRVGICDSGPYPYSGNLRTIVRDYLSLGPSAWAYPWAEDLEPPYAGLTMALVFDRSAFTEFEINDWGTTFTEPDQLFTAVRKVAVFGHRADGTRELLDASAWPEVAAELSRSHMKLYQRFAAMDRRERILAATTMYTSGLRPFAAVAGVTDAIDWSMSPDTLALYPDPFDDDDQAAAIFGTALVANDMPGSFSPVR
;
A
#
# COMPACT_ATOMS: atom_id res chain seq x y z
N MET A 1 -19.12 -18.87 12.05
CA MET A 1 -18.52 -20.18 11.68
C MET A 1 -19.53 -21.30 11.83
N SER A 2 -19.64 -22.18 10.83
CA SER A 2 -20.46 -23.40 10.88
C SER A 2 -19.59 -24.63 11.13
N VAL A 3 -20.11 -25.64 11.86
CA VAL A 3 -19.42 -26.93 11.96
C VAL A 3 -19.55 -27.63 10.62
N VAL A 4 -18.43 -27.91 9.97
CA VAL A 4 -18.37 -28.57 8.65
C VAL A 4 -17.81 -29.98 8.74
N GLY A 5 -17.16 -30.34 9.86
CA GLY A 5 -16.66 -31.69 10.05
C GLY A 5 -16.47 -32.07 11.50
N LYS A 6 -16.39 -33.38 11.76
CA LYS A 6 -16.12 -33.94 13.08
C LYS A 6 -15.13 -35.10 12.99
N GLY A 7 -14.19 -35.16 13.93
CA GLY A 7 -13.16 -36.19 13.98
C GLY A 7 -12.73 -36.49 15.42
N ILE A 8 -11.79 -37.42 15.56
CA ILE A 8 -11.24 -37.81 16.86
C ILE A 8 -9.94 -37.04 17.08
N PRO A 9 -9.81 -36.23 18.15
CA PRO A 9 -8.58 -35.49 18.42
C PRO A 9 -7.47 -36.45 18.88
N SER A 10 -6.28 -36.35 18.29
CA SER A 10 -5.14 -37.19 18.65
C SER A 10 -4.61 -36.92 20.07
N SER A 11 -4.81 -35.69 20.55
CA SER A 11 -4.44 -35.14 21.86
C SER A 11 -5.38 -33.95 22.17
N THR A 12 -5.37 -33.46 23.41
CA THR A 12 -6.02 -32.19 23.76
C THR A 12 -5.20 -31.01 23.24
N PHE A 13 -5.86 -30.00 22.68
CA PHE A 13 -5.24 -28.76 22.19
C PHE A 13 -6.20 -27.57 22.35
N THR A 14 -5.67 -26.35 22.35
CA THR A 14 -6.46 -25.12 22.27
C THR A 14 -6.95 -24.90 20.84
N PRO A 15 -8.05 -24.18 20.61
CA PRO A 15 -8.54 -23.90 19.26
C PRO A 15 -7.44 -23.32 18.37
N VAL A 16 -7.26 -23.87 17.17
CA VAL A 16 -6.30 -23.38 16.17
C VAL A 16 -7.01 -23.07 14.86
N THR A 17 -6.66 -21.94 14.25
CA THR A 17 -7.26 -21.47 12.99
C THR A 17 -6.18 -21.41 11.92
N GLY A 18 -6.51 -21.88 10.71
CA GLY A 18 -5.59 -21.80 9.59
C GLY A 18 -6.23 -22.12 8.24
N ALA A 19 -5.46 -21.90 7.18
CA ALA A 19 -5.86 -22.17 5.81
C ALA A 19 -5.63 -23.65 5.47
N VAL A 20 -6.66 -24.30 4.92
CA VAL A 20 -6.56 -25.69 4.47
C VAL A 20 -5.60 -25.79 3.28
N ARG A 21 -4.72 -26.79 3.30
CA ARG A 21 -3.94 -27.22 2.14
C ARG A 21 -4.00 -28.73 2.00
N ASN A 22 -4.42 -29.21 0.83
CA ASN A 22 -4.51 -30.62 0.51
C ASN A 22 -3.12 -31.17 0.20
N PHE A 23 -2.66 -32.14 0.99
CA PHE A 23 -1.44 -32.89 0.72
C PHE A 23 -1.78 -34.29 0.24
N ARG A 24 -1.50 -34.56 -1.03
CA ARG A 24 -1.81 -35.82 -1.73
C ARG A 24 -0.55 -36.63 -1.99
N SER A 25 0.60 -35.98 -2.15
CA SER A 25 1.87 -36.66 -2.45
C SER A 25 3.11 -35.94 -1.85
N PRO A 26 4.30 -36.58 -1.89
CA PRO A 26 5.55 -35.94 -1.46
C PRO A 26 5.89 -34.64 -2.23
N GLU A 27 5.45 -34.51 -3.49
CA GLU A 27 5.65 -33.30 -4.28
C GLU A 27 4.97 -32.07 -3.66
N ASP A 28 3.79 -32.25 -3.04
CA ASP A 28 3.08 -31.17 -2.35
C ASP A 28 3.88 -30.66 -1.14
N VAL A 29 4.63 -31.56 -0.49
CA VAL A 29 5.52 -31.23 0.65
C VAL A 29 6.75 -30.50 0.16
N ILE A 30 7.38 -30.97 -0.94
CA ILE A 30 8.54 -30.32 -1.55
C ILE A 30 8.19 -28.88 -1.95
N ALA A 31 7.01 -28.68 -2.56
CA ALA A 31 6.52 -27.36 -2.94
C ALA A 31 6.24 -26.42 -1.74
N SER A 32 6.24 -26.95 -0.52
CA SER A 32 5.97 -26.22 0.73
C SER A 32 7.18 -26.11 1.65
N LEU A 33 8.37 -26.56 1.23
CA LEU A 33 9.56 -26.54 2.09
C LEU A 33 10.00 -25.12 2.45
N ASP A 34 9.88 -24.19 1.51
CA ASP A 34 10.34 -22.80 1.65
C ASP A 34 9.22 -21.83 2.07
N THR A 35 8.02 -22.33 2.38
CA THR A 35 6.86 -21.52 2.79
C THR A 35 6.68 -21.49 4.30
N ASP A 36 6.15 -20.42 4.86
CA ASP A 36 5.65 -20.42 6.24
C ASP A 36 4.38 -21.29 6.34
N LEU A 37 4.35 -22.20 7.31
CA LEU A 37 3.30 -23.20 7.49
C LEU A 37 2.57 -23.07 8.83
N GLU A 38 2.91 -22.08 9.64
CA GLU A 38 2.36 -21.91 10.99
C GLU A 38 0.82 -21.77 10.99
N GLU A 39 0.26 -21.14 9.95
CA GLU A 39 -1.19 -21.03 9.76
C GLU A 39 -1.75 -22.06 8.77
N THR A 40 -0.99 -23.10 8.40
CA THR A 40 -1.44 -24.13 7.46
C THR A 40 -2.08 -25.31 8.18
N ILE A 41 -3.33 -25.63 7.81
CA ILE A 41 -4.03 -26.85 8.20
C ILE A 41 -3.86 -27.89 7.10
N ALA A 42 -3.02 -28.90 7.33
CA ALA A 42 -2.81 -29.97 6.36
C ALA A 42 -4.03 -30.89 6.31
N LEU A 43 -4.67 -30.98 5.14
CA LEU A 43 -5.73 -31.95 4.87
C LEU A 43 -5.15 -33.15 4.12
N VAL A 44 -5.26 -34.34 4.73
CA VAL A 44 -4.76 -35.59 4.16
C VAL A 44 -5.82 -36.68 4.17
N ALA A 45 -5.74 -37.56 3.17
CA ALA A 45 -6.70 -38.65 3.03
C ALA A 45 -6.46 -39.82 4.01
N SER A 46 -5.20 -40.17 4.29
CA SER A 46 -4.83 -41.40 5.01
C SER A 46 -4.00 -41.14 6.26
N GLY A 47 -4.42 -41.72 7.39
CA GLY A 47 -3.68 -41.66 8.66
C GLY A 47 -2.40 -42.49 8.68
N GLY A 48 -2.13 -43.27 7.62
CA GLY A 48 -0.89 -44.01 7.44
C GLY A 48 0.21 -43.23 6.72
N THR A 49 -0.03 -41.97 6.34
CA THR A 49 0.94 -41.23 5.52
C THR A 49 2.20 -40.84 6.29
N THR A 50 3.36 -40.94 5.64
CA THR A 50 4.67 -40.61 6.21
C THR A 50 5.33 -39.40 5.55
N PHE A 51 4.78 -38.92 4.42
CA PHE A 51 5.43 -37.88 3.61
C PHE A 51 5.41 -36.50 4.26
N LEU A 52 4.52 -36.24 5.23
CA LEU A 52 4.46 -34.97 5.96
C LEU A 52 5.65 -34.77 6.92
N SER A 53 6.43 -35.82 7.21
CA SER A 53 7.49 -35.79 8.23
C SER A 53 8.47 -34.60 8.13
N PRO A 54 8.89 -34.10 6.94
CA PRO A 54 9.81 -32.96 6.86
C PRO A 54 9.20 -31.62 7.32
N ILE A 55 7.87 -31.49 7.28
CA ILE A 55 7.16 -30.24 7.57
C ILE A 55 6.23 -30.35 8.78
N LEU A 56 6.10 -31.54 9.38
CA LEU A 56 5.03 -31.83 10.33
C LEU A 56 5.02 -30.87 11.53
N GLY A 57 6.18 -30.63 12.15
CA GLY A 57 6.32 -29.69 13.28
C GLY A 57 6.21 -28.21 12.91
N ARG A 58 5.98 -27.87 11.64
CA ARG A 58 5.77 -26.49 11.16
C ARG A 58 4.31 -26.19 10.86
N LEU A 59 3.43 -27.19 10.89
CA LEU A 59 2.01 -27.03 10.55
C LEU A 59 1.21 -26.49 11.74
N GLY A 60 0.27 -25.58 11.48
CA GLY A 60 -0.69 -25.11 12.47
C GLY A 60 -1.71 -26.16 12.92
N GLY A 61 -1.95 -27.18 12.08
CA GLY A 61 -2.82 -28.29 12.42
C GLY A 61 -2.98 -29.31 11.28
N ILE A 62 -3.63 -30.44 11.58
CA ILE A 62 -3.79 -31.55 10.66
C ILE A 62 -5.24 -32.08 10.72
N ILE A 63 -5.89 -32.20 9.56
CA ILE A 63 -7.14 -32.93 9.37
C ILE A 63 -6.83 -34.18 8.56
N CYS A 64 -7.13 -35.34 9.13
CA CYS A 64 -7.03 -36.62 8.46
C CYS A 64 -8.41 -37.25 8.29
N ARG A 65 -8.79 -37.54 7.04
CA ARG A 65 -10.11 -38.11 6.70
C ARG A 65 -10.30 -39.54 7.21
N ASP A 66 -9.24 -40.33 7.17
CA ASP A 66 -9.24 -41.73 7.63
C ASP A 66 -8.31 -41.90 8.85
N GLY A 67 -8.41 -43.04 9.51
CA GLY A 67 -7.52 -43.43 10.60
C GLY A 67 -8.15 -43.37 11.98
N THR A 68 -7.35 -43.76 12.96
CA THR A 68 -7.73 -43.88 14.37
C THR A 68 -6.63 -43.28 15.24
N LEU A 69 -6.84 -43.22 16.55
CA LEU A 69 -5.82 -42.77 17.50
C LEU A 69 -4.51 -43.59 17.46
N ARG A 70 -4.56 -44.80 16.88
CA ARG A 70 -3.41 -45.70 16.70
C ARG A 70 -2.74 -45.56 15.32
N SER A 71 -3.26 -44.71 14.44
CA SER A 71 -2.67 -44.45 13.13
C SER A 71 -1.33 -43.73 13.26
N HIS A 72 -0.44 -43.97 12.30
CA HIS A 72 0.91 -43.39 12.29
C HIS A 72 0.88 -41.87 12.44
N LEU A 73 0.05 -41.19 11.65
CA LEU A 73 -0.09 -39.74 11.70
C LEU A 73 -0.54 -39.24 13.08
N ALA A 74 -1.52 -39.90 13.72
CA ALA A 74 -1.95 -39.54 15.08
C ALA A 74 -0.85 -39.73 16.12
N ILE A 75 0.02 -40.74 15.96
CA ILE A 75 1.14 -40.98 16.87
C ILE A 75 2.18 -39.88 16.71
N VAL A 76 2.59 -39.60 15.48
CA VAL A 76 3.64 -38.61 15.20
C VAL A 76 3.15 -37.19 15.53
N SER A 77 1.90 -36.83 15.21
CA SER A 77 1.34 -35.51 15.57
C SER A 77 1.38 -35.24 17.07
N ARG A 78 1.21 -36.26 17.92
CA ARG A 78 1.39 -36.10 19.38
C ARG A 78 2.84 -35.82 19.78
N GLU A 79 3.81 -36.45 19.14
CA GLU A 79 5.23 -36.25 19.43
C GLU A 79 5.71 -34.84 19.07
N PHE A 80 5.11 -34.26 18.03
CA PHE A 80 5.40 -32.89 17.58
C PHE A 80 4.45 -31.85 18.21
N GLU A 81 3.53 -32.26 19.08
CA GLU A 81 2.53 -31.39 19.71
C GLU A 81 1.65 -30.60 18.71
N VAL A 82 1.41 -31.17 17.53
CA VAL A 82 0.59 -30.55 16.47
C VAL A 82 -0.87 -30.97 16.61
N PRO A 83 -1.83 -30.03 16.67
CA PRO A 83 -3.26 -30.34 16.68
C PRO A 83 -3.65 -31.24 15.50
N CYS A 84 -4.24 -32.41 15.79
CA CYS A 84 -4.61 -33.35 14.74
C CYS A 84 -5.97 -34.01 15.01
N LEU A 85 -6.83 -34.01 13.99
CA LEU A 85 -8.09 -34.76 13.96
C LEU A 85 -7.95 -35.95 13.00
N VAL A 86 -8.29 -37.15 13.45
CA VAL A 86 -8.27 -38.37 12.62
C VAL A 86 -9.67 -38.96 12.46
N GLY A 87 -9.88 -39.69 11.37
CA GLY A 87 -11.21 -40.23 11.03
C GLY A 87 -12.24 -39.11 10.86
N THR A 88 -11.82 -37.97 10.31
CA THR A 88 -12.65 -36.77 10.22
C THR A 88 -13.61 -36.88 9.04
N ASP A 89 -14.90 -36.86 9.34
CA ASP A 89 -15.96 -36.75 8.32
C ASP A 89 -16.19 -35.27 8.00
N LEU A 90 -15.94 -34.87 6.75
CA LEU A 90 -16.08 -33.50 6.25
C LEU A 90 -16.25 -33.49 4.72
N PRO A 91 -16.90 -32.46 4.14
CA PRO A 91 -16.95 -32.28 2.69
C PRO A 91 -15.56 -32.01 2.08
N GLU A 92 -15.49 -31.93 0.76
CA GLU A 92 -14.28 -31.44 0.09
C GLU A 92 -14.05 -29.97 0.41
N LEU A 93 -12.87 -29.67 0.95
CA LEU A 93 -12.42 -28.32 1.23
C LEU A 93 -11.38 -27.93 0.20
N ALA A 94 -11.57 -26.77 -0.42
CA ALA A 94 -10.60 -26.21 -1.35
C ALA A 94 -9.34 -25.77 -0.62
N ASP A 95 -8.21 -25.75 -1.32
CA ASP A 95 -7.00 -25.12 -0.78
C ASP A 95 -7.29 -23.64 -0.51
N GLY A 96 -6.86 -23.15 0.65
CA GLY A 96 -7.13 -21.82 1.15
C GLY A 96 -8.38 -21.70 2.05
N THR A 97 -9.26 -22.71 2.13
CA THR A 97 -10.44 -22.62 3.02
C THR A 97 -10.02 -22.41 4.47
N MET A 98 -10.51 -21.34 5.11
CA MET A 98 -10.19 -21.06 6.51
C MET A 98 -11.02 -21.93 7.44
N VAL A 99 -10.34 -22.69 8.28
CA VAL A 99 -10.98 -23.54 9.27
C VAL A 99 -10.39 -23.34 10.65
N THR A 100 -11.23 -23.54 11.68
CA THR A 100 -10.82 -23.66 13.07
C THR A 100 -10.96 -25.12 13.50
N LEU A 101 -9.88 -25.71 14.00
CA LEU A 101 -9.89 -26.98 14.70
C LEU A 101 -10.12 -26.71 16.18
N ASP A 102 -11.10 -27.38 16.77
CA ASP A 102 -11.48 -27.20 18.17
C ASP A 102 -11.93 -28.53 18.78
N ILE A 103 -12.02 -28.59 20.11
CA ILE A 103 -12.54 -29.74 20.85
C ILE A 103 -13.81 -29.30 21.58
N ASP A 104 -14.95 -29.83 21.15
CA ASP A 104 -16.27 -29.56 21.71
C ASP A 104 -16.82 -30.86 22.33
N ASP A 105 -17.04 -30.83 23.65
CA ASP A 105 -17.48 -31.99 24.46
C ASP A 105 -16.66 -33.28 24.22
N GLY A 106 -15.33 -33.13 24.11
CA GLY A 106 -14.39 -34.23 23.88
C GLY A 106 -14.34 -34.76 22.43
N ALA A 107 -15.16 -34.21 21.52
CA ALA A 107 -15.10 -34.48 20.09
C ALA A 107 -14.33 -33.38 19.35
N GLY A 108 -13.52 -33.75 18.37
CA GLY A 108 -12.85 -32.80 17.50
C GLY A 108 -13.85 -32.24 16.48
N VAL A 109 -13.90 -30.93 16.34
CA VAL A 109 -14.76 -30.25 15.36
C VAL A 109 -13.92 -29.38 14.42
N VAL A 110 -14.33 -29.38 13.15
CA VAL A 110 -13.81 -28.47 12.13
C VAL A 110 -14.89 -27.44 11.87
N ARG A 111 -14.58 -26.17 12.11
CA ARG A 111 -15.48 -25.05 11.84
C ARG A 111 -14.97 -24.27 10.64
N GLU A 112 -15.81 -24.07 9.63
CA GLU A 112 -15.46 -23.22 8.49
C GLU A 112 -15.82 -21.77 8.79
N SER A 113 -14.87 -20.88 8.55
CA SER A 113 -15.10 -19.44 8.50
C SER A 113 -15.49 -19.09 7.07
N ALA A 114 -16.77 -18.79 6.84
CA ALA A 114 -17.23 -18.41 5.51
C ALA A 114 -16.58 -17.08 5.10
N ALA A 115 -15.94 -17.04 3.93
CA ALA A 115 -15.43 -15.80 3.34
C ALA A 115 -16.55 -14.75 3.14
N ALA A 116 -17.80 -15.20 2.98
CA ALA A 116 -18.99 -14.35 2.90
C ALA A 116 -19.22 -13.54 4.20
N ASP A 117 -18.85 -14.07 5.36
CA ASP A 117 -18.96 -13.36 6.64
C ASP A 117 -17.91 -12.22 6.72
N VAL A 118 -16.69 -12.47 6.23
CA VAL A 118 -15.63 -11.45 6.16
C VAL A 118 -15.95 -10.38 5.13
N SER A 119 -16.46 -10.74 3.94
CA SER A 119 -16.82 -9.75 2.91
C SER A 119 -17.93 -8.81 3.39
N GLU A 120 -19.02 -9.33 3.95
CA GLU A 120 -20.10 -8.49 4.48
C GLU A 120 -19.61 -7.58 5.61
N GLN A 121 -18.85 -8.11 6.57
CA GLN A 121 -18.25 -7.30 7.66
C GLN A 121 -17.31 -6.22 7.12
N TRP A 122 -16.53 -6.51 6.07
CA TRP A 122 -15.66 -5.53 5.42
C TRP A 122 -16.46 -4.41 4.75
N TRP A 123 -17.54 -4.75 4.05
CA TRP A 123 -18.43 -3.75 3.45
C TRP A 123 -19.20 -2.95 4.51
N GLU A 124 -19.57 -3.55 5.64
CA GLU A 124 -20.09 -2.83 6.81
C GLU A 124 -19.06 -1.84 7.36
N TYR A 125 -17.78 -2.21 7.41
CA TYR A 125 -16.69 -1.30 7.77
C TYR A 125 -16.57 -0.13 6.78
N VAL A 126 -16.61 -0.38 5.47
CA VAL A 126 -16.57 0.68 4.44
C VAL A 126 -17.69 1.70 4.68
N ARG A 127 -18.91 1.22 4.97
CA ARG A 127 -20.09 2.05 5.26
C ARG A 127 -19.99 2.81 6.59
N ARG A 128 -19.19 2.34 7.54
CA ARG A 128 -19.01 2.99 8.85
C ARG A 128 -18.49 4.43 8.68
N VAL A 129 -19.15 5.35 9.38
CA VAL A 129 -18.76 6.76 9.49
C VAL A 129 -17.83 6.91 10.68
N GLY A 130 -16.64 7.49 10.47
CA GLY A 130 -15.65 7.74 11.51
C GLY A 130 -15.89 9.05 12.27
N ASP A 131 -14.87 9.47 13.02
CA ASP A 131 -14.83 10.76 13.72
C ASP A 131 -14.56 11.96 12.78
N GLU A 132 -14.21 13.12 13.35
CA GLU A 132 -13.90 14.34 12.59
C GLU A 132 -12.68 14.21 11.66
N ILE A 133 -11.78 13.25 11.92
CA ILE A 133 -10.64 12.89 11.07
C ILE A 133 -10.88 11.61 10.27
N ALA A 134 -12.13 11.13 10.25
CA ALA A 134 -12.57 9.90 9.60
C ALA A 134 -11.86 8.64 10.11
N VAL A 135 -11.35 8.67 11.34
CA VAL A 135 -10.79 7.50 12.02
C VAL A 135 -11.92 6.65 12.57
N LYS A 136 -11.78 5.34 12.38
CA LYS A 136 -12.70 4.30 12.86
C LYS A 136 -11.90 3.02 13.07
N ASP A 137 -12.16 2.32 14.17
CA ASP A 137 -11.46 1.08 14.47
C ASP A 137 -11.67 0.06 13.34
N PHE A 138 -10.58 -0.47 12.78
CA PHE A 138 -10.62 -1.63 11.91
C PHE A 138 -10.52 -2.88 12.78
N ASP A 139 -11.68 -3.43 13.15
CA ASP A 139 -11.85 -4.53 14.08
C ASP A 139 -12.00 -5.91 13.40
N LEU A 140 -11.75 -5.96 12.09
CA LEU A 140 -11.87 -7.17 11.29
C LEU A 140 -10.51 -7.86 11.12
N THR A 141 -10.47 -9.16 11.41
CA THR A 141 -9.36 -10.02 10.98
C THR A 141 -9.65 -10.50 9.57
N VAL A 142 -8.75 -10.22 8.63
CA VAL A 142 -8.89 -10.63 7.22
C VAL A 142 -7.81 -11.67 6.89
N PRO A 143 -8.09 -12.98 7.02
CA PRO A 143 -7.14 -14.02 6.61
C PRO A 143 -6.81 -13.93 5.13
N ARG A 144 -5.66 -14.48 4.72
CA ARG A 144 -5.17 -14.37 3.34
C ARG A 144 -6.20 -14.81 2.29
N ALA A 145 -6.87 -15.94 2.50
CA ALA A 145 -7.87 -16.43 1.55
C ALA A 145 -9.11 -15.51 1.47
N ALA A 146 -9.52 -14.90 2.59
CA ALA A 146 -10.61 -13.94 2.59
C ALA A 146 -10.20 -12.62 1.91
N LEU A 147 -8.94 -12.20 2.07
CA LEU A 147 -8.38 -11.06 1.34
C LEU A 147 -8.35 -11.32 -0.17
N ASP A 148 -7.87 -12.49 -0.61
CA ASP A 148 -7.85 -12.86 -2.03
C ASP A 148 -9.28 -12.94 -2.60
N ALA A 149 -10.27 -13.43 -1.83
CA ALA A 149 -11.68 -13.40 -2.21
C ALA A 149 -12.26 -11.98 -2.30
N LEU A 150 -11.94 -11.10 -1.34
CA LEU A 150 -12.31 -9.68 -1.36
C LEU A 150 -11.72 -8.97 -2.59
N ILE A 151 -10.46 -9.24 -2.92
CA ILE A 151 -9.79 -8.69 -4.11
C ILE A 151 -10.50 -9.15 -5.40
N ALA A 152 -10.84 -10.43 -5.50
CA ALA A 152 -11.50 -11.00 -6.67
C ALA A 152 -13.00 -10.63 -6.79
N GLU A 153 -13.59 -10.07 -5.73
CA GLU A 153 -15.01 -9.72 -5.69
C GLU A 153 -15.36 -8.62 -6.70
N GLU A 154 -16.43 -8.82 -7.48
CA GLU A 154 -16.90 -7.84 -8.46
C GLU A 154 -17.44 -6.57 -7.77
N LEU A 155 -17.01 -5.40 -8.29
CA LEU A 155 -17.46 -4.11 -7.78
C LEU A 155 -18.81 -3.70 -8.37
N THR A 156 -19.90 -4.03 -7.68
CA THR A 156 -21.26 -3.64 -8.08
C THR A 156 -21.49 -2.13 -8.00
N ASP A 157 -22.58 -1.63 -8.61
CA ASP A 157 -22.97 -0.20 -8.52
C ASP A 157 -23.23 0.29 -7.09
N GLU A 158 -23.59 -0.60 -6.18
CA GLU A 158 -23.78 -0.29 -4.76
C GLU A 158 -22.45 -0.13 -4.05
N ARG A 159 -21.58 -1.11 -4.26
CA ARG A 159 -20.26 -1.16 -3.65
C ARG A 159 -19.34 -0.07 -4.19
N LEU A 160 -19.50 0.32 -5.45
CA LEU A 160 -18.83 1.48 -6.03
C LEU A 160 -19.22 2.76 -5.29
N ASP A 161 -20.52 2.96 -5.06
CA ASP A 161 -21.01 4.15 -4.33
C ASP A 161 -20.52 4.13 -2.88
N ASP A 162 -20.59 2.98 -2.20
CA ASP A 162 -20.05 2.78 -0.84
C ASP A 162 -18.56 3.16 -0.75
N LEU A 163 -17.74 2.74 -1.71
CA LEU A 163 -16.32 3.10 -1.76
C LEU A 163 -16.10 4.59 -2.04
N VAL A 164 -16.77 5.17 -3.04
CA VAL A 164 -16.62 6.60 -3.35
C VAL A 164 -17.02 7.45 -2.14
N GLN A 165 -18.09 7.06 -1.43
CA GLN A 165 -18.51 7.74 -0.21
C GLN A 165 -17.51 7.53 0.94
N HIS A 166 -16.94 6.34 1.09
CA HIS A 166 -15.88 6.08 2.08
C HIS A 166 -14.63 6.91 1.81
N MET A 167 -14.13 6.93 0.57
CA MET A 167 -13.01 7.75 0.14
C MET A 167 -13.30 9.25 0.35
N GLY A 168 -14.51 9.70 0.05
CA GLY A 168 -14.92 11.09 0.29
C GLY A 168 -14.86 11.47 1.76
N ARG A 169 -15.33 10.59 2.67
CA ARG A 169 -15.22 10.80 4.12
C ARG A 169 -13.76 10.77 4.58
N ALA A 170 -12.97 9.86 4.05
CA ALA A 170 -11.55 9.68 4.36
C ALA A 170 -10.71 10.90 3.93
N PHE A 171 -11.03 11.52 2.80
CA PHE A 171 -10.26 12.63 2.23
C PHE A 171 -10.60 14.00 2.83
N LYS A 172 -11.88 14.22 3.18
CA LYS A 172 -12.35 15.55 3.63
C LYS A 172 -11.55 16.12 4.81
N PRO A 173 -11.26 15.36 5.89
CA PRO A 173 -10.49 15.89 7.01
C PRO A 173 -9.05 16.26 6.65
N GLU A 174 -8.40 15.48 5.79
CA GLU A 174 -7.06 15.77 5.30
C GLU A 174 -7.00 17.11 4.55
N MET A 175 -8.07 17.47 3.84
CA MET A 175 -8.21 18.80 3.23
C MET A 175 -8.50 19.90 4.25
N THR A 176 -9.31 19.62 5.28
CA THR A 176 -9.66 20.61 6.31
C THR A 176 -8.49 20.93 7.26
N ARG A 177 -7.58 19.97 7.53
CA ARG A 177 -6.42 20.17 8.42
C ARG A 177 -5.28 20.99 7.76
N ARG A 178 -5.33 21.25 6.44
CA ARG A 178 -4.28 21.99 5.72
C ARG A 178 -4.48 23.51 5.75
N SER A 179 -3.43 24.23 6.16
CA SER A 179 -3.37 25.69 6.07
C SER A 179 -2.81 26.14 4.71
N GLY A 180 -3.69 26.32 3.72
CA GLY A 180 -3.38 26.98 2.44
C GLY A 180 -2.62 26.13 1.40
N PHE A 181 -2.90 26.40 0.11
CA PHE A 181 -2.24 25.79 -1.04
C PHE A 181 -1.47 26.88 -1.80
N THR A 182 -0.24 27.15 -1.36
CA THR A 182 0.60 28.22 -1.94
C THR A 182 2.01 27.69 -2.22
N SER A 183 2.54 28.02 -3.39
CA SER A 183 3.98 27.94 -3.69
C SER A 183 4.38 29.24 -4.38
N GLU A 184 5.57 29.74 -4.04
CA GLU A 184 6.14 30.93 -4.69
C GLU A 184 6.66 30.62 -6.09
N LEU A 185 7.04 29.37 -6.35
CA LEU A 185 7.61 28.96 -7.63
C LEU A 185 6.50 28.48 -8.58
N PHE A 186 5.62 27.60 -8.11
CA PHE A 186 4.57 26.98 -8.92
C PHE A 186 3.17 27.46 -8.51
N PRO A 187 2.33 27.94 -9.44
CA PRO A 187 0.94 28.31 -9.15
C PRO A 187 0.11 27.07 -8.76
N MET A 188 -0.01 26.81 -7.46
CA MET A 188 -0.50 25.54 -6.91
C MET A 188 -1.92 25.19 -7.35
N LEU A 189 -2.85 26.11 -7.18
CA LEU A 189 -4.26 25.84 -7.46
C LEU A 189 -4.55 25.64 -8.95
N PRO A 190 -3.96 26.43 -9.87
CA PRO A 190 -3.97 26.12 -11.31
C PRO A 190 -3.56 24.70 -11.66
N TYR A 191 -2.34 24.30 -11.30
CA TYR A 191 -1.82 23.00 -11.75
C TYR A 191 -2.52 21.84 -11.06
N MET A 192 -2.91 21.99 -9.77
CA MET A 192 -3.61 20.95 -9.04
C MET A 192 -4.99 20.69 -9.66
N SER A 193 -5.69 21.74 -10.07
CA SER A 193 -7.00 21.61 -10.73
C SER A 193 -6.86 20.95 -12.09
N LEU A 194 -5.91 21.39 -12.91
CA LEU A 194 -5.64 20.80 -14.22
C LEU A 194 -5.20 19.35 -14.10
N SER A 195 -4.37 19.00 -13.12
CA SER A 195 -3.87 17.64 -12.96
C SER A 195 -4.95 16.66 -12.54
N VAL A 196 -5.80 17.02 -11.57
CA VAL A 196 -6.90 16.13 -11.16
C VAL A 196 -7.89 15.93 -12.31
N ILE A 197 -8.20 17.00 -13.07
CA ILE A 197 -9.09 16.94 -14.23
C ILE A 197 -8.50 16.07 -15.33
N GLU A 198 -7.20 16.21 -15.62
CA GLU A 198 -6.52 15.37 -16.61
C GLU A 198 -6.54 13.90 -16.22
N ASP A 199 -6.31 13.58 -14.94
CA ASP A 199 -6.39 12.21 -14.46
C ASP A 199 -7.81 11.67 -14.64
N PHE A 200 -8.85 12.47 -14.35
CA PHE A 200 -10.23 12.08 -14.63
C PHE A 200 -10.53 11.83 -16.12
N HIS A 201 -9.94 12.62 -17.02
CA HIS A 201 -10.08 12.40 -18.45
C HIS A 201 -9.33 11.17 -18.96
N SER A 202 -8.17 10.87 -18.38
CA SER A 202 -7.20 9.94 -18.99
C SER A 202 -7.01 8.61 -18.27
N TYR A 203 -7.26 8.52 -16.95
CA TYR A 203 -6.87 7.33 -16.19
C TYR A 203 -7.63 6.08 -16.59
N ALA A 204 -8.93 6.15 -16.91
CA ALA A 204 -9.71 4.96 -17.25
C ALA A 204 -9.08 4.15 -18.40
N ARG A 205 -8.63 4.82 -19.47
CA ARG A 205 -7.92 4.16 -20.59
C ARG A 205 -6.52 3.66 -20.19
N ARG A 206 -5.78 4.42 -19.37
CA ARG A 206 -4.40 4.08 -18.97
C ARG A 206 -4.39 2.90 -18.01
N VAL A 207 -5.26 2.93 -17.01
CA VAL A 207 -5.52 1.85 -16.06
C VAL A 207 -5.95 0.58 -16.80
N ALA A 208 -6.90 0.66 -17.73
CA ALA A 208 -7.33 -0.51 -18.51
C ALA A 208 -6.16 -1.16 -19.28
N ALA A 209 -5.26 -0.36 -19.86
CA ALA A 209 -4.08 -0.88 -20.54
C ALA A 209 -3.06 -1.54 -19.57
N ILE A 210 -2.86 -0.96 -18.38
CA ILE A 210 -2.00 -1.52 -17.34
C ILE A 210 -2.59 -2.84 -16.81
N ASP A 211 -3.86 -2.83 -16.41
CA ASP A 211 -4.57 -3.97 -15.81
C ASP A 211 -4.66 -5.16 -16.77
N ALA A 212 -4.84 -4.89 -18.08
CA ALA A 212 -4.82 -5.93 -19.10
C ALA A 212 -3.46 -6.61 -19.26
N ALA A 213 -2.36 -5.88 -19.00
CA ALA A 213 -1.01 -6.43 -19.08
C ALA A 213 -0.54 -7.07 -17.77
N MET A 214 -0.97 -6.52 -16.65
CA MET A 214 -0.70 -7.01 -15.31
C MET A 214 -1.87 -6.61 -14.40
N PRO A 215 -2.70 -7.59 -13.97
CA PRO A 215 -3.81 -7.31 -13.08
C PRO A 215 -3.37 -6.54 -11.83
N ALA A 216 -4.18 -5.59 -11.39
CA ALA A 216 -3.91 -4.69 -10.26
C ALA A 216 -3.41 -5.41 -9.00
N GLU A 217 -4.01 -6.56 -8.68
CA GLU A 217 -3.62 -7.37 -7.52
C GLU A 217 -2.26 -8.04 -7.69
N GLU A 218 -1.89 -8.42 -8.90
CA GLU A 218 -0.54 -8.95 -9.18
C GLU A 218 0.50 -7.84 -9.12
N LEU A 219 0.16 -6.66 -9.67
CA LEU A 219 0.99 -5.47 -9.55
C LEU A 219 1.20 -5.10 -8.08
N GLY A 220 0.16 -5.13 -7.25
CA GLY A 220 0.24 -4.86 -5.81
C GLY A 220 1.14 -5.85 -5.07
N ARG A 221 1.00 -7.16 -5.35
CA ARG A 221 1.89 -8.19 -4.78
C ARG A 221 3.33 -7.97 -5.20
N ARG A 222 3.58 -7.58 -6.46
CA ARG A 222 4.93 -7.30 -6.95
C ARG A 222 5.55 -6.09 -6.27
N LEU A 223 4.81 -5.00 -6.13
CA LEU A 223 5.27 -3.79 -5.45
C LEU A 223 5.56 -4.02 -3.95
N ARG A 224 4.91 -5.01 -3.35
CA ARG A 224 5.15 -5.42 -1.97
C ARG A 224 6.52 -6.05 -1.74
N THR A 225 7.17 -6.60 -2.78
CA THR A 225 8.40 -7.40 -2.62
C THR A 225 9.63 -6.64 -2.11
N GLY A 226 9.61 -5.31 -2.12
CA GLY A 226 10.70 -4.51 -1.58
C GLY A 226 10.42 -3.01 -1.57
N PRO A 227 11.24 -2.23 -0.86
CA PRO A 227 11.10 -0.78 -0.82
C PRO A 227 11.49 -0.14 -2.16
N ASN A 228 11.20 1.15 -2.31
CA ASN A 228 11.65 2.01 -3.40
C ASN A 228 11.20 1.60 -4.82
N GLN A 229 10.14 0.78 -4.96
CA GLN A 229 9.59 0.43 -6.27
C GLN A 229 8.65 1.52 -6.81
N VAL A 230 7.51 1.71 -6.12
CA VAL A 230 6.54 2.77 -6.40
C VAL A 230 5.99 3.26 -5.07
N SER A 231 5.75 4.57 -4.95
CA SER A 231 5.22 5.16 -3.72
C SER A 231 3.85 4.60 -3.38
N PRO A 232 3.60 4.17 -2.13
CA PRO A 232 2.25 3.96 -1.63
C PRO A 232 1.33 5.18 -1.80
N LEU A 233 1.88 6.40 -1.74
CA LEU A 233 1.12 7.62 -2.02
C LEU A 233 0.65 7.66 -3.50
N TRP A 234 1.44 7.15 -4.45
CA TRP A 234 0.98 7.07 -5.83
C TRP A 234 -0.13 6.04 -6.03
N ILE A 235 -0.14 4.95 -5.24
CA ILE A 235 -1.30 4.03 -5.21
C ILE A 235 -2.54 4.80 -4.74
N TRP A 236 -2.45 5.51 -3.61
CA TRP A 236 -3.54 6.34 -3.08
C TRP A 236 -4.04 7.37 -4.11
N MET A 237 -3.14 8.04 -4.83
CA MET A 237 -3.49 9.03 -5.84
C MET A 237 -4.32 8.46 -6.99
N ILE A 238 -4.17 7.18 -7.36
CA ILE A 238 -4.94 6.58 -8.47
C ILE A 238 -6.44 6.73 -8.28
N GLY A 239 -6.93 6.46 -7.07
CA GLY A 239 -8.34 6.62 -6.74
C GLY A 239 -8.68 8.06 -6.34
N TYR A 240 -7.97 8.60 -5.37
CA TYR A 240 -8.35 9.88 -4.73
C TYR A 240 -8.14 11.10 -5.64
N HIS A 241 -7.00 11.20 -6.32
CA HIS A 241 -6.71 12.33 -7.22
C HIS A 241 -7.64 12.30 -8.45
N TYR A 242 -7.94 11.11 -8.97
CA TYR A 242 -8.94 10.90 -10.02
C TYR A 242 -10.34 11.40 -9.61
N LEU A 243 -10.81 11.06 -8.41
CA LEU A 243 -12.11 11.51 -7.92
C LEU A 243 -12.15 13.02 -7.63
N CYS A 244 -11.03 13.64 -7.22
CA CYS A 244 -10.95 15.11 -7.14
C CYS A 244 -11.24 15.78 -8.49
N GLY A 245 -10.77 15.20 -9.59
CA GLY A 245 -11.01 15.70 -10.94
C GLY A 245 -12.48 15.63 -11.33
N ARG A 246 -13.13 14.52 -10.96
CA ARG A 246 -14.56 14.34 -11.11
C ARG A 246 -15.34 15.46 -10.42
N GLU A 247 -15.02 15.76 -9.16
CA GLU A 247 -15.71 16.81 -8.40
C GLU A 247 -15.45 18.20 -8.96
N CYS A 248 -14.25 18.49 -9.45
CA CYS A 248 -13.97 19.76 -10.13
C CYS A 248 -14.87 19.92 -11.37
N LEU A 249 -15.01 18.88 -12.19
CA LEU A 249 -15.87 18.92 -13.38
C LEU A 249 -17.36 19.02 -13.05
N ILE A 250 -17.82 18.33 -11.99
CA ILE A 250 -19.20 18.48 -11.48
C ILE A 250 -19.43 19.91 -11.01
N LYS A 251 -18.49 20.48 -10.25
CA LYS A 251 -18.57 21.85 -9.73
C LYS A 251 -18.62 22.87 -10.86
N MET A 252 -17.89 22.63 -11.95
CA MET A 252 -17.89 23.46 -13.16
C MET A 252 -19.14 23.27 -14.04
N GLY A 253 -20.04 22.33 -13.69
CA GLY A 253 -21.22 22.01 -14.50
C GLY A 253 -20.90 21.30 -15.81
N ARG A 254 -19.69 20.73 -15.93
CA ARG A 254 -19.20 20.01 -17.13
C ARG A 254 -19.45 18.50 -17.08
N LEU A 255 -19.87 17.99 -15.94
CA LEU A 255 -20.15 16.57 -15.71
C LEU A 255 -21.33 16.42 -14.75
N ARG A 256 -22.30 15.56 -15.05
CA ARG A 256 -23.30 15.12 -14.07
C ARG A 256 -22.74 14.01 -13.20
N ARG A 257 -23.28 13.89 -11.99
CA ARG A 257 -22.84 12.89 -10.99
C ARG A 257 -22.96 11.45 -11.50
N ASP A 258 -23.96 11.15 -12.32
CA ASP A 258 -24.23 9.80 -12.83
C ASP A 258 -23.46 9.44 -14.12
N GLU A 259 -22.68 10.36 -14.68
CA GLU A 259 -21.93 10.16 -15.93
C GLU A 259 -20.62 9.41 -15.73
N ARG A 260 -20.19 8.70 -16.79
CA ARG A 260 -18.93 7.93 -16.86
C ARG A 260 -18.78 6.90 -15.73
N ARG A 261 -19.89 6.37 -15.20
CA ARG A 261 -19.89 5.38 -14.10
C ARG A 261 -18.96 4.20 -14.36
N ASP A 262 -18.93 3.68 -15.58
CA ASP A 262 -18.08 2.52 -15.92
C ASP A 262 -16.59 2.84 -15.87
N GLU A 263 -16.22 4.06 -16.24
CA GLU A 263 -14.85 4.54 -16.14
C GLU A 263 -14.44 4.77 -14.69
N VAL A 264 -15.34 5.34 -13.89
CA VAL A 264 -15.15 5.49 -12.44
C VAL A 264 -14.98 4.12 -11.78
N ARG A 265 -15.81 3.13 -12.14
CA ARG A 265 -15.67 1.76 -11.64
C ARG A 265 -14.33 1.15 -12.00
N ALA A 266 -13.88 1.29 -13.25
CA ALA A 266 -12.61 0.73 -13.70
C ALA A 266 -11.42 1.27 -12.88
N VAL A 267 -11.37 2.59 -12.64
CA VAL A 267 -10.28 3.21 -11.88
C VAL A 267 -10.37 2.89 -10.39
N VAL A 268 -11.56 3.00 -9.78
CA VAL A 268 -11.76 2.72 -8.35
C VAL A 268 -11.51 1.25 -8.03
N ASP A 269 -11.95 0.32 -8.88
CA ASP A 269 -11.70 -1.10 -8.68
C ASP A 269 -10.22 -1.47 -8.85
N PHE A 270 -9.55 -0.90 -9.85
CA PHE A 270 -8.09 -1.07 -10.00
C PHE A 270 -7.35 -0.59 -8.75
N TRP A 271 -7.68 0.61 -8.25
CA TRP A 271 -7.12 1.14 -7.01
C TRP A 271 -7.40 0.22 -5.82
N ARG A 272 -8.64 -0.27 -5.67
CA ARG A 272 -9.06 -1.15 -4.57
C ARG A 272 -8.24 -2.45 -4.57
N ARG A 273 -8.19 -3.16 -5.71
CA ARG A 273 -7.44 -4.42 -5.85
C ARG A 273 -5.95 -4.22 -5.61
N LEU A 274 -5.37 -3.17 -6.20
CA LEU A 274 -3.96 -2.81 -6.02
C LEU A 274 -3.62 -2.52 -4.56
N THR A 275 -4.45 -1.73 -3.89
CA THR A 275 -4.25 -1.32 -2.49
C THR A 275 -4.35 -2.51 -1.55
N LEU A 276 -5.41 -3.31 -1.66
CA LEU A 276 -5.60 -4.51 -0.83
C LEU A 276 -4.46 -5.51 -1.01
N ALA A 277 -4.02 -5.75 -2.25
CA ALA A 277 -2.93 -6.66 -2.54
C ALA A 277 -1.57 -6.15 -2.03
N HIS A 278 -1.31 -4.85 -2.16
CA HIS A 278 -0.09 -4.21 -1.69
C HIS A 278 -0.01 -4.22 -0.16
N ARG A 279 -1.06 -3.73 0.51
CA ARG A 279 -1.12 -3.62 1.98
C ARG A 279 -1.20 -4.96 2.68
N GLY A 280 -1.93 -5.93 2.11
CA GLY A 280 -2.01 -7.29 2.62
C GLY A 280 -2.72 -7.46 3.97
N ASP A 281 -3.22 -6.38 4.57
CA ASP A 281 -3.80 -6.33 5.92
C ASP A 281 -5.33 -6.13 5.90
N GLY A 282 -5.94 -6.02 4.71
CA GLY A 282 -7.38 -5.81 4.53
C GLY A 282 -7.85 -4.36 4.67
N THR A 283 -6.95 -3.41 4.96
CA THR A 283 -7.29 -1.97 5.06
C THR A 283 -7.08 -1.25 3.72
N LEU A 284 -7.67 -0.06 3.56
CA LEU A 284 -7.52 0.77 2.36
C LEU A 284 -6.58 1.96 2.60
N ASP A 285 -6.75 2.65 3.73
CA ASP A 285 -5.96 3.82 4.10
C ASP A 285 -5.05 3.56 5.31
N TYR A 286 -4.04 4.41 5.54
CA TYR A 286 -3.13 4.25 6.68
C TYR A 286 -3.86 4.50 7.99
N LYS A 287 -4.79 5.48 8.02
CA LYS A 287 -5.63 5.78 9.19
C LYS A 287 -6.50 4.58 9.62
N ASP A 288 -6.97 3.78 8.66
CA ASP A 288 -7.75 2.57 8.93
C ASP A 288 -6.89 1.53 9.66
N ALA A 289 -5.59 1.50 9.36
CA ALA A 289 -4.58 0.69 10.02
C ALA A 289 -3.92 1.39 11.23
N GLY A 290 -4.63 2.32 11.88
CA GLY A 290 -4.13 3.04 13.06
C GLY A 290 -2.95 3.96 12.75
N PHE A 291 -2.98 4.64 11.60
CA PHE A 291 -1.91 5.48 11.06
C PHE A 291 -0.60 4.72 10.83
N THR A 292 -0.71 3.54 10.23
CA THR A 292 0.44 2.70 9.87
C THR A 292 0.33 2.17 8.44
N ASN A 293 1.49 1.83 7.87
CA ASN A 293 1.55 1.08 6.62
C ASN A 293 2.68 0.06 6.67
N ARG A 294 2.34 -1.19 6.98
CA ARG A 294 3.30 -2.29 7.12
C ARG A 294 3.23 -3.24 5.94
N TYR A 295 3.37 -2.70 4.74
CA TYR A 295 3.27 -3.49 3.52
C TYR A 295 4.51 -4.36 3.28
N LEU A 296 5.70 -3.98 3.76
CA LEU A 296 6.91 -4.76 3.48
C LEU A 296 6.90 -6.12 4.19
N PRO A 297 7.35 -7.21 3.52
CA PRO A 297 7.49 -8.52 4.14
C PRO A 297 8.46 -8.51 5.33
N PRO A 298 8.22 -9.32 6.37
CA PRO A 298 9.07 -9.36 7.57
C PRO A 298 10.55 -9.59 7.28
N GLU A 299 10.87 -10.47 6.33
CA GLU A 299 12.23 -10.79 5.91
C GLU A 299 12.95 -9.58 5.30
N VAL A 300 12.25 -8.77 4.50
CA VAL A 300 12.79 -7.54 3.91
C VAL A 300 13.03 -6.50 4.99
N VAL A 301 12.08 -6.33 5.91
CA VAL A 301 12.23 -5.40 7.04
C VAL A 301 13.40 -5.81 7.94
N THR A 302 13.58 -7.11 8.16
CA THR A 302 14.66 -7.67 8.97
C THR A 302 16.01 -7.38 8.31
N GLU A 303 16.15 -7.67 7.02
CA GLU A 303 17.35 -7.35 6.24
C GLU A 303 17.73 -5.86 6.35
N LEU A 304 16.76 -4.97 6.12
CA LEU A 304 16.98 -3.52 6.18
C LEU A 304 17.35 -3.05 7.60
N THR A 305 16.74 -3.63 8.63
CA THR A 305 16.93 -3.24 10.03
C THR A 305 18.24 -3.79 10.61
N ASP A 306 18.64 -5.00 10.22
CA ASP A 306 19.86 -5.64 10.69
C ASP A 306 21.12 -5.02 10.06
N ALA A 307 20.99 -4.47 8.85
CA ALA A 307 22.03 -3.63 8.25
C ALA A 307 22.24 -2.29 8.99
N ALA A 308 21.33 -1.89 9.88
CA ALA A 308 21.40 -0.60 10.56
C ALA A 308 22.54 -0.56 11.59
N THR A 309 23.31 0.52 11.57
CA THR A 309 24.44 0.74 12.49
C THR A 309 24.10 1.81 13.52
N VAL A 310 24.69 1.71 14.71
CA VAL A 310 24.50 2.71 15.79
C VAL A 310 25.09 4.04 15.36
N LEU A 311 24.33 5.11 15.54
CA LEU A 311 24.77 6.47 15.21
C LEU A 311 25.56 7.09 16.38
N ASP A 312 26.78 7.53 16.09
CA ASP A 312 27.47 8.51 16.93
C ASP A 312 26.99 9.94 16.61
N ALA A 313 27.53 10.94 17.31
CA ALA A 313 27.12 12.34 17.11
C ALA A 313 27.44 12.87 15.69
N ALA A 314 28.53 12.39 15.08
CA ALA A 314 28.94 12.80 13.74
C ALA A 314 28.01 12.18 12.68
N GLY A 315 27.73 10.88 12.79
CA GLY A 315 26.79 10.14 11.97
C GLY A 315 25.37 10.69 12.09
N ALA A 316 24.89 11.00 13.29
CA ALA A 316 23.58 11.63 13.48
C ALA A 316 23.48 12.99 12.77
N LYS A 317 24.54 13.80 12.82
CA LYS A 317 24.62 15.09 12.09
C LYS A 317 24.65 14.87 10.58
N ALA A 318 25.42 13.89 10.11
CA ALA A 318 25.51 13.55 8.68
C ALA A 318 24.18 13.04 8.13
N LEU A 319 23.49 12.16 8.87
CA LEU A 319 22.16 11.64 8.52
C LEU A 319 21.14 12.79 8.42
N LYS A 320 21.07 13.66 9.44
CA LYS A 320 20.17 14.83 9.43
C LYS A 320 20.41 15.71 8.20
N ARG A 321 21.68 15.93 7.84
CA ARG A 321 22.05 16.68 6.63
C ARG A 321 21.64 15.96 5.35
N LEU A 322 21.93 14.66 5.23
CA LEU A 322 21.56 13.87 4.06
C LEU A 322 20.04 13.91 3.86
N ASN A 323 19.26 13.54 4.88
CA ASN A 323 17.79 13.58 4.86
C ASN A 323 17.26 14.96 4.46
N ALA A 324 17.75 16.04 5.06
CA ALA A 324 17.31 17.39 4.71
C ALA A 324 17.61 17.75 3.25
N THR A 325 18.81 17.41 2.76
CA THR A 325 19.22 17.68 1.38
C THR A 325 18.39 16.88 0.37
N VAL A 326 18.24 15.56 0.58
CA VAL A 326 17.46 14.73 -0.36
C VAL A 326 15.96 15.08 -0.30
N SER A 327 15.41 15.44 0.87
CA SER A 327 14.02 15.93 0.97
C SER A 327 13.82 17.22 0.19
N GLY A 328 14.71 18.21 0.36
CA GLY A 328 14.60 19.47 -0.37
C GLY A 328 14.77 19.29 -1.89
N TYR A 329 15.71 18.43 -2.30
CA TYR A 329 15.88 18.06 -3.70
C TYR A 329 14.64 17.36 -4.27
N SER A 330 14.12 16.35 -3.58
CA SER A 330 12.94 15.59 -3.99
C SER A 330 11.71 16.50 -4.11
N PHE A 331 11.55 17.46 -3.20
CA PHE A 331 10.44 18.41 -3.24
C PHE A 331 10.43 19.20 -4.55
N LEU A 332 11.60 19.72 -4.95
CA LEU A 332 11.74 20.48 -6.18
C LEU A 332 11.69 19.59 -7.44
N TYR A 333 12.28 18.39 -7.39
CA TYR A 333 12.21 17.40 -8.47
C TYR A 333 10.76 17.07 -8.84
N PHE A 334 9.87 17.00 -7.85
CA PHE A 334 8.42 16.81 -8.02
C PHE A 334 7.64 18.13 -7.94
N CYS A 335 8.18 19.24 -8.47
CA CYS A 335 7.48 20.52 -8.61
C CYS A 335 6.77 21.03 -7.33
N ASP A 336 7.52 21.13 -6.23
CA ASP A 336 7.03 21.49 -4.89
C ASP A 336 6.00 20.49 -4.31
N SER A 337 6.19 19.21 -4.59
CA SER A 337 5.38 18.12 -4.04
C SER A 337 6.23 17.10 -3.29
N ARG A 338 5.65 16.49 -2.26
CA ARG A 338 6.28 15.45 -1.44
C ARG A 338 6.02 14.03 -1.94
N VAL A 339 5.41 13.86 -3.11
CA VAL A 339 5.06 12.56 -3.70
C VAL A 339 6.24 11.60 -3.90
N GLY A 340 7.47 12.13 -3.96
CA GLY A 340 8.71 11.35 -4.02
C GLY A 340 9.21 10.82 -2.68
N ILE A 341 8.55 11.16 -1.56
CA ILE A 341 8.98 10.78 -0.21
C ILE A 341 7.86 9.98 0.45
N CYS A 342 8.16 8.77 0.91
CA CYS A 342 7.16 7.95 1.60
C CYS A 342 7.76 7.16 2.76
N ASP A 343 7.14 7.28 3.93
CA ASP A 343 7.41 6.45 5.09
C ASP A 343 6.46 5.25 5.13
N SER A 344 7.02 4.09 5.47
CA SER A 344 6.26 2.90 5.84
C SER A 344 6.72 2.38 7.21
N GLY A 345 5.82 1.67 7.89
CA GLY A 345 5.96 1.22 9.27
C GLY A 345 4.90 1.83 10.19
N PRO A 346 5.22 2.05 11.48
CA PRO A 346 6.43 1.59 12.14
C PRO A 346 6.41 0.07 12.27
N TYR A 347 7.46 -0.61 11.81
CA TYR A 347 7.62 -2.05 11.93
C TYR A 347 8.16 -2.43 13.31
N PRO A 348 7.70 -3.52 13.93
CA PRO A 348 8.30 -4.07 15.16
C PRO A 348 9.78 -4.45 14.94
N TYR A 349 10.63 -4.21 15.94
CA TYR A 349 12.01 -4.71 15.93
C TYR A 349 12.37 -5.46 17.22
N SER A 350 12.50 -4.75 18.35
CA SER A 350 12.82 -5.37 19.65
C SER A 350 12.36 -4.50 20.82
N GLY A 351 11.57 -5.06 21.74
CA GLY A 351 10.99 -4.30 22.86
C GLY A 351 10.19 -3.09 22.37
N ASN A 352 10.60 -1.88 22.78
CA ASN A 352 10.00 -0.62 22.32
C ASN A 352 10.61 -0.08 21.03
N LEU A 353 11.68 -0.70 20.51
CA LEU A 353 12.30 -0.27 19.25
C LEU A 353 11.38 -0.59 18.07
N ARG A 354 11.29 0.38 17.16
CA ARG A 354 10.55 0.29 15.91
C ARG A 354 11.44 0.77 14.76
N THR A 355 11.09 0.34 13.55
CA THR A 355 11.74 0.79 12.31
C THR A 355 10.73 1.53 11.44
N ILE A 356 11.09 2.71 10.95
CA ILE A 356 10.46 3.30 9.75
C ILE A 356 11.37 2.98 8.56
N VAL A 357 10.76 2.59 7.44
CA VAL A 357 11.46 2.55 6.14
C VAL A 357 11.01 3.78 5.34
N ARG A 358 11.93 4.71 5.13
CA ARG A 358 11.72 5.94 4.36
C ARG A 358 12.30 5.81 2.97
N ASP A 359 11.46 5.98 1.96
CA ASP A 359 11.88 5.99 0.56
C ASP A 359 11.95 7.40 0.00
N TYR A 360 13.02 7.67 -0.74
CA TYR A 360 13.15 8.75 -1.70
C TYR A 360 13.17 8.13 -3.09
N LEU A 361 12.10 8.38 -3.83
CA LEU A 361 11.85 7.79 -5.14
C LEU A 361 12.34 8.73 -6.24
N SER A 362 12.96 8.17 -7.28
CA SER A 362 13.34 8.88 -8.51
C SER A 362 14.15 10.15 -8.27
N LEU A 363 15.47 10.01 -8.18
CA LEU A 363 16.39 11.12 -8.01
C LEU A 363 16.97 11.64 -9.33
N GLY A 364 16.66 11.03 -10.48
CA GLY A 364 17.19 11.37 -11.81
C GLY A 364 16.26 10.91 -12.93
N PRO A 365 16.75 10.68 -14.16
CA PRO A 365 15.97 10.07 -15.22
C PRO A 365 15.37 8.73 -14.78
N SER A 366 14.07 8.53 -15.04
CA SER A 366 13.34 7.34 -14.58
C SER A 366 12.08 7.10 -15.43
N ALA A 367 11.27 6.10 -15.05
CA ALA A 367 10.00 5.78 -15.70
C ALA A 367 9.00 6.95 -15.74
N TRP A 368 9.14 7.92 -14.84
CA TRP A 368 8.36 9.16 -14.84
C TRP A 368 8.61 9.98 -16.11
N ALA A 369 9.81 9.88 -16.69
CA ALA A 369 10.27 10.58 -17.88
C ALA A 369 9.86 12.07 -17.88
N TYR A 370 10.22 12.74 -16.79
CA TYR A 370 10.08 14.17 -16.63
C TYR A 370 11.10 14.92 -17.49
N PRO A 371 10.69 15.87 -18.34
CA PRO A 371 11.60 16.61 -19.21
C PRO A 371 12.69 17.36 -18.45
N TRP A 372 12.38 17.88 -17.25
CA TRP A 372 13.35 18.59 -16.42
C TRP A 372 14.32 17.67 -15.68
N ALA A 373 14.21 16.34 -15.82
CA ALA A 373 15.09 15.39 -15.17
C ALA A 373 16.04 14.66 -16.14
N GLU A 374 15.86 14.79 -17.45
CA GLU A 374 16.53 13.99 -18.49
C GLU A 374 18.07 14.06 -18.45
N ASP A 375 18.63 15.21 -18.08
CA ASP A 375 20.06 15.49 -18.05
C ASP A 375 20.65 15.45 -16.62
N LEU A 376 19.89 14.98 -15.64
CA LEU A 376 20.37 14.85 -14.27
C LEU A 376 21.16 13.55 -14.11
N GLU A 377 22.27 13.65 -13.39
CA GLU A 377 23.17 12.53 -13.12
C GLU A 377 23.38 12.40 -11.60
N PRO A 378 22.33 12.08 -10.82
CA PRO A 378 22.50 11.81 -9.40
C PRO A 378 23.34 10.53 -9.21
N PRO A 379 24.01 10.37 -8.05
CA PRO A 379 24.77 9.14 -7.77
C PRO A 379 23.90 7.89 -7.66
N TYR A 380 22.62 8.06 -7.32
CA TYR A 380 21.63 6.99 -7.15
C TYR A 380 20.30 7.39 -7.80
N ALA A 381 19.55 6.42 -8.28
CA ALA A 381 18.20 6.58 -8.81
C ALA A 381 17.14 6.73 -7.69
N GLY A 382 17.45 6.29 -6.47
CA GLY A 382 16.59 6.40 -5.29
C GLY A 382 17.37 6.09 -4.01
N LEU A 383 16.81 6.44 -2.85
CA LEU A 383 17.39 6.07 -1.55
C LEU A 383 16.32 5.42 -0.66
N THR A 384 16.70 4.41 0.12
CA THR A 384 15.90 3.87 1.22
C THR A 384 16.64 4.05 2.54
N MET A 385 15.97 4.57 3.57
CA MET A 385 16.52 4.69 4.93
C MET A 385 15.72 3.81 5.89
N ALA A 386 16.39 2.88 6.57
CA ALA A 386 15.81 2.14 7.69
C ALA A 386 16.17 2.87 8.99
N LEU A 387 15.20 3.57 9.58
CA LEU A 387 15.36 4.42 10.75
C LEU A 387 14.87 3.68 11.99
N VAL A 388 15.78 3.21 12.84
CA VAL A 388 15.44 2.50 14.09
C VAL A 388 15.40 3.49 15.25
N PHE A 389 14.27 3.57 15.95
CA PHE A 389 14.04 4.50 17.05
C PHE A 389 13.27 3.83 18.19
N ASP A 390 13.28 4.44 19.37
CA ASP A 390 12.47 4.00 20.51
C ASP A 390 11.10 4.66 20.45
N ARG A 391 10.02 3.87 20.33
CA ARG A 391 8.65 4.40 20.24
C ARG A 391 8.23 5.13 21.51
N SER A 392 8.80 4.81 22.68
CA SER A 392 8.44 5.52 23.92
C SER A 392 8.98 6.95 23.99
N ALA A 393 9.79 7.37 23.02
CA ALA A 393 10.23 8.76 22.91
C ALA A 393 9.10 9.71 22.48
N PHE A 394 7.97 9.19 22.02
CA PHE A 394 6.85 9.97 21.48
C PHE A 394 5.56 9.68 22.24
N THR A 395 4.81 10.72 22.58
CA THR A 395 3.44 10.62 23.09
C THR A 395 2.47 10.36 21.94
N GLU A 396 2.68 11.00 20.79
CA GLU A 396 1.89 10.82 19.57
C GLU A 396 2.79 10.37 18.41
N PHE A 397 2.27 9.50 17.56
CA PHE A 397 2.99 9.01 16.39
C PHE A 397 1.97 8.56 15.35
N GLU A 398 2.04 9.15 14.17
CA GLU A 398 1.22 8.76 13.03
C GLU A 398 2.07 8.74 11.76
N ILE A 399 1.81 7.78 10.87
CA ILE A 399 2.14 7.91 9.46
C ILE A 399 0.80 8.14 8.75
N ASN A 400 0.60 9.33 8.18
CA ASN A 400 -0.67 9.66 7.55
C ASN A 400 -0.83 8.97 6.18
N ASP A 401 -2.00 9.09 5.56
CA ASP A 401 -2.33 8.44 4.27
C ASP A 401 -1.41 8.88 3.10
N TRP A 402 -0.66 9.98 3.28
CA TRP A 402 0.34 10.45 2.32
C TRP A 402 1.76 9.98 2.62
N GLY A 403 1.94 9.04 3.55
CA GLY A 403 3.26 8.49 3.90
C GLY A 403 4.15 9.48 4.65
N THR A 404 3.58 10.45 5.37
CA THR A 404 4.35 11.38 6.21
C THR A 404 4.28 10.96 7.66
N THR A 405 5.43 10.80 8.31
CA THR A 405 5.48 10.63 9.76
C THR A 405 5.30 11.97 10.48
N PHE A 406 4.34 12.03 11.41
CA PHE A 406 4.21 13.08 12.43
C PHE A 406 4.40 12.47 13.81
N THR A 407 5.07 13.20 14.70
CA THR A 407 5.35 12.77 16.08
C THR A 407 5.18 13.92 17.05
N GLU A 408 4.86 13.61 18.31
CA GLU A 408 4.98 14.55 19.42
C GLU A 408 5.92 13.94 20.47
N PRO A 409 7.09 14.56 20.77
CA PRO A 409 7.68 15.74 20.11
C PRO A 409 8.01 15.55 18.62
N ASP A 410 8.08 16.62 17.84
CA ASP A 410 8.19 16.66 16.36
C ASP A 410 9.53 16.21 15.75
N GLN A 411 10.48 15.75 16.58
CA GLN A 411 11.86 15.50 16.16
C GLN A 411 12.20 14.02 16.01
N LEU A 412 11.57 13.33 15.04
CA LEU A 412 11.83 11.91 14.76
C LEU A 412 13.33 11.57 14.72
N PHE A 413 14.12 12.35 13.95
CA PHE A 413 15.56 12.13 13.76
C PHE A 413 16.41 12.31 15.03
N THR A 414 15.86 12.90 16.08
CA THR A 414 16.52 12.98 17.39
C THR A 414 16.36 11.68 18.18
N ALA A 415 15.31 10.90 17.93
CA ALA A 415 15.08 9.60 18.56
C ALA A 415 15.74 8.41 17.83
N VAL A 416 16.20 8.60 16.60
CA VAL A 416 16.86 7.55 15.79
C VAL A 416 18.17 7.11 16.46
N ARG A 417 18.28 5.80 16.72
CA ARG A 417 19.42 5.14 17.38
C ARG A 417 20.31 4.40 16.41
N LYS A 418 19.70 3.71 15.44
CA LYS A 418 20.40 3.00 14.37
C LYS A 418 19.85 3.44 13.01
N VAL A 419 20.70 3.43 11.99
CA VAL A 419 20.28 3.68 10.61
C VAL A 419 21.02 2.79 9.63
N ALA A 420 20.31 2.35 8.59
CA ALA A 420 20.88 1.89 7.33
C ALA A 420 20.41 2.83 6.21
N VAL A 421 21.31 3.17 5.29
CA VAL A 421 20.98 3.96 4.09
C VAL A 421 21.36 3.14 2.88
N PHE A 422 20.40 2.85 2.01
CA PHE A 422 20.60 2.11 0.78
C PHE A 422 20.49 3.05 -0.43
N GLY A 423 21.45 2.95 -1.33
CA GLY A 423 21.39 3.60 -2.64
C GLY A 423 20.88 2.64 -3.71
N HIS A 424 19.87 3.05 -4.47
CA HIS A 424 19.32 2.28 -5.58
C HIS A 424 19.92 2.75 -6.90
N ARG A 425 20.32 1.83 -7.77
CA ARG A 425 20.85 2.11 -9.10
C ARG A 425 19.78 1.87 -10.16
N ALA A 426 19.98 2.46 -11.34
CA ALA A 426 19.02 2.36 -12.44
C ALA A 426 18.85 0.93 -13.00
N ASP A 427 19.82 0.04 -12.77
CA ASP A 427 19.75 -1.37 -13.14
C ASP A 427 18.94 -2.23 -12.13
N GLY A 428 18.37 -1.60 -11.10
CA GLY A 428 17.59 -2.27 -10.05
C GLY A 428 18.43 -2.84 -8.91
N THR A 429 19.76 -2.72 -8.96
CA THR A 429 20.62 -3.10 -7.83
C THR A 429 20.55 -2.07 -6.71
N ARG A 430 20.74 -2.53 -5.47
CA ARG A 430 20.87 -1.66 -4.30
C ARG A 430 22.14 -1.97 -3.54
N GLU A 431 22.73 -0.96 -2.90
CA GLU A 431 23.90 -1.14 -2.05
C GLU A 431 23.75 -0.38 -0.73
N LEU A 432 24.33 -0.92 0.33
CA LEU A 432 24.40 -0.27 1.63
C LEU A 432 25.49 0.81 1.61
N LEU A 433 25.12 2.04 1.98
CA LEU A 433 26.02 3.18 2.01
C LEU A 433 26.66 3.34 3.38
N ASP A 434 27.99 3.28 3.42
CA ASP A 434 28.76 3.66 4.60
C ASP A 434 28.51 5.13 4.98
N ALA A 435 28.50 5.43 6.27
CA ALA A 435 28.24 6.77 6.79
C ALA A 435 29.23 7.82 6.26
N SER A 436 30.46 7.43 5.91
CA SER A 436 31.46 8.30 5.30
C SER A 436 31.09 8.77 3.89
N ALA A 437 30.22 8.06 3.16
CA ALA A 437 29.77 8.41 1.81
C ALA A 437 28.61 9.41 1.80
N TRP A 438 27.82 9.52 2.88
CA TRP A 438 26.63 10.37 2.93
C TRP A 438 26.90 11.87 2.62
N PRO A 439 27.99 12.49 3.09
CA PRO A 439 28.29 13.89 2.76
C PRO A 439 28.52 14.13 1.26
N GLU A 440 29.12 13.16 0.57
CA GLU A 440 29.36 13.24 -0.88
C GLU A 440 28.06 13.11 -1.66
N VAL A 441 27.21 12.15 -1.30
CA VAL A 441 25.86 11.99 -1.87
C VAL A 441 25.04 13.27 -1.70
N ALA A 442 25.05 13.86 -0.51
CA ALA A 442 24.37 15.14 -0.26
C ALA A 442 24.95 16.28 -1.11
N ALA A 443 26.27 16.32 -1.33
CA ALA A 443 26.91 17.34 -2.15
C ALA A 443 26.52 17.21 -3.63
N GLU A 444 26.47 15.99 -4.17
CA GLU A 444 25.99 15.73 -5.54
C GLU A 444 24.52 16.13 -5.71
N LEU A 445 23.65 15.70 -4.80
CA LEU A 445 22.22 16.07 -4.84
C LEU A 445 22.03 17.59 -4.73
N SER A 446 22.88 18.29 -3.98
CA SER A 446 22.84 19.76 -3.91
C SER A 446 23.19 20.42 -5.26
N ARG A 447 24.09 19.82 -6.04
CA ARG A 447 24.39 20.30 -7.41
C ARG A 447 23.21 20.09 -8.34
N SER A 448 22.60 18.90 -8.31
CA SER A 448 21.39 18.60 -9.09
C SER A 448 20.22 19.50 -8.69
N HIS A 449 20.05 19.77 -7.39
CA HIS A 449 19.07 20.73 -6.88
C HIS A 449 19.24 22.10 -7.52
N MET A 450 20.47 22.64 -7.55
CA MET A 450 20.72 23.96 -8.13
C MET A 450 20.39 24.01 -9.62
N LYS A 451 20.72 22.96 -10.39
CA LYS A 451 20.34 22.85 -11.81
C LYS A 451 18.81 22.91 -11.98
N LEU A 452 18.07 22.14 -11.18
CA LEU A 452 16.61 22.14 -11.21
C LEU A 452 16.03 23.50 -10.83
N TYR A 453 16.55 24.11 -9.78
CA TYR A 453 16.09 25.42 -9.33
C TYR A 453 16.26 26.48 -10.41
N GLN A 454 17.43 26.54 -11.04
CA GLN A 454 17.69 27.46 -12.16
C GLN A 454 16.73 27.21 -13.33
N ARG A 455 16.46 25.94 -13.65
CA ARG A 455 15.54 25.55 -14.72
C ARG A 455 14.11 26.01 -14.44
N PHE A 456 13.56 25.72 -13.26
CA PHE A 456 12.21 26.16 -12.91
C PHE A 456 12.09 27.67 -12.73
N ALA A 457 13.12 28.33 -12.19
CA ALA A 457 13.14 29.79 -12.07
C ALA A 457 13.13 30.49 -13.45
N ALA A 458 13.73 29.87 -14.47
CA ALA A 458 13.73 30.38 -15.83
C ALA A 458 12.40 30.17 -16.58
N MET A 459 11.57 29.22 -16.14
CA MET A 459 10.25 29.00 -16.73
C MET A 459 9.30 30.16 -16.46
N ASP A 460 8.48 30.49 -17.45
CA ASP A 460 7.34 31.38 -17.27
C ASP A 460 6.19 30.72 -16.47
N ARG A 461 5.15 31.49 -16.15
CA ARG A 461 4.01 31.00 -15.36
C ARG A 461 3.35 29.78 -16.01
N ARG A 462 3.11 29.83 -17.33
CA ARG A 462 2.45 28.75 -18.07
C ARG A 462 3.30 27.50 -18.06
N GLU A 463 4.59 27.63 -18.33
CA GLU A 463 5.54 26.52 -18.32
C GLU A 463 5.58 25.84 -16.94
N ARG A 464 5.57 26.61 -15.84
CA ARG A 464 5.54 26.05 -14.49
C ARG A 464 4.22 25.33 -14.17
N ILE A 465 3.09 25.89 -14.59
CA ILE A 465 1.78 25.23 -14.44
C ILE A 465 1.80 23.89 -15.18
N LEU A 466 2.20 23.89 -16.46
CA LEU A 466 2.22 22.67 -17.27
C LEU A 466 3.25 21.65 -16.79
N ALA A 467 4.41 22.09 -16.28
CA ALA A 467 5.39 21.20 -15.67
C ALA A 467 4.81 20.47 -14.44
N ALA A 468 4.19 21.22 -13.53
CA ALA A 468 3.56 20.64 -12.33
C ALA A 468 2.32 19.79 -12.66
N THR A 469 1.54 20.15 -13.68
CA THR A 469 0.45 19.30 -14.19
C THR A 469 1.02 18.00 -14.78
N THR A 470 2.11 18.07 -15.56
CA THR A 470 2.80 16.89 -16.12
C THR A 470 3.34 15.98 -15.02
N MET A 471 3.84 16.56 -13.93
CA MET A 471 4.34 15.81 -12.77
C MET A 471 3.26 14.90 -12.19
N TYR A 472 2.09 15.44 -11.87
CA TYR A 472 0.98 14.63 -11.34
C TYR A 472 0.40 13.64 -12.35
N THR A 473 0.22 14.07 -13.60
CA THR A 473 -0.46 13.26 -14.64
C THR A 473 0.39 12.10 -15.16
N SER A 474 1.70 12.11 -14.85
CA SER A 474 2.60 10.97 -15.04
C SER A 474 2.43 9.89 -13.96
N GLY A 475 1.50 10.04 -13.01
CA GLY A 475 1.27 9.18 -11.84
C GLY A 475 1.25 7.67 -12.12
N LEU A 476 0.69 7.29 -13.28
CA LEU A 476 0.56 5.90 -13.72
C LEU A 476 1.80 5.33 -14.45
N ARG A 477 2.78 6.16 -14.84
CA ARG A 477 3.93 5.70 -15.63
C ARG A 477 4.79 4.66 -14.91
N PRO A 478 5.11 4.76 -13.61
CA PRO A 478 5.86 3.70 -12.91
C PRO A 478 5.12 2.36 -12.89
N PHE A 479 3.79 2.38 -12.74
CA PHE A 479 2.95 1.18 -12.78
C PHE A 479 2.98 0.55 -14.17
N ALA A 480 2.86 1.37 -15.23
CA ALA A 480 3.00 0.93 -16.61
C ALA A 480 4.40 0.36 -16.92
N ALA A 481 5.45 0.91 -16.31
CA ALA A 481 6.81 0.40 -16.47
C ALA A 481 6.99 -0.98 -15.81
N VAL A 482 6.44 -1.18 -14.62
CA VAL A 482 6.43 -2.50 -13.96
C VAL A 482 5.63 -3.53 -14.76
N ALA A 483 4.52 -3.10 -15.37
CA ALA A 483 3.69 -3.93 -16.25
C ALA A 483 4.28 -4.10 -17.67
N GLY A 484 5.33 -3.37 -18.04
CA GLY A 484 5.99 -3.45 -19.35
C GLY A 484 5.20 -2.84 -20.52
N VAL A 485 4.32 -1.87 -20.26
CA VAL A 485 3.42 -1.27 -21.26
C VAL A 485 3.52 0.25 -21.41
N THR A 486 4.57 0.88 -20.88
CA THR A 486 4.76 2.34 -20.97
C THR A 486 4.65 2.87 -22.39
N ASP A 487 5.22 2.17 -23.38
CA ASP A 487 5.23 2.59 -24.79
C ASP A 487 3.90 2.35 -25.52
N ALA A 488 3.00 1.54 -24.94
CA ALA A 488 1.69 1.25 -25.50
C ALA A 488 0.61 2.27 -25.06
N ILE A 489 0.96 3.15 -24.13
CA ILE A 489 0.04 4.13 -23.54
C ILE A 489 0.36 5.52 -24.07
N ASP A 490 -0.68 6.26 -24.46
CA ASP A 490 -0.57 7.68 -24.77
C ASP A 490 -0.61 8.53 -23.49
N TRP A 491 0.50 9.21 -23.25
CA TRP A 491 0.76 10.05 -22.08
C TRP A 491 0.48 11.54 -22.34
N SER A 492 -0.01 11.91 -23.53
CA SER A 492 -0.42 13.29 -23.80
C SER A 492 -1.62 13.69 -22.94
N MET A 493 -1.68 14.98 -22.59
CA MET A 493 -2.83 15.55 -21.91
C MET A 493 -4.04 15.58 -22.84
N SER A 494 -5.22 15.32 -22.30
CA SER A 494 -6.48 15.37 -23.06
C SER A 494 -6.70 16.76 -23.69
N PRO A 495 -7.18 16.83 -24.94
CA PRO A 495 -7.65 18.08 -25.53
C PRO A 495 -8.68 18.81 -24.66
N ASP A 496 -9.52 18.07 -23.94
CA ASP A 496 -10.55 18.64 -23.05
C ASP A 496 -9.92 19.35 -21.85
N THR A 497 -8.86 18.79 -21.27
CA THR A 497 -8.07 19.42 -20.20
C THR A 497 -7.37 20.67 -20.73
N LEU A 498 -6.70 20.55 -21.88
CA LEU A 498 -5.95 21.66 -22.48
C LEU A 498 -6.87 22.84 -22.84
N ALA A 499 -8.14 22.58 -23.16
CA ALA A 499 -9.14 23.61 -23.42
C ALA A 499 -9.57 24.41 -22.19
N LEU A 500 -9.16 24.02 -20.97
CA LEU A 500 -9.41 24.74 -19.72
C LEU A 500 -8.26 25.70 -19.34
N TYR A 501 -7.30 25.88 -20.25
CA TYR A 501 -6.20 26.85 -20.08
C TYR A 501 -6.11 27.76 -21.33
N PRO A 502 -5.99 29.10 -21.18
CA PRO A 502 -5.77 29.82 -19.92
C PRO A 502 -7.00 29.87 -19.02
N ASP A 503 -8.20 30.11 -19.54
CA ASP A 503 -9.38 30.25 -18.67
C ASP A 503 -10.04 28.89 -18.37
N PRO A 504 -10.41 28.60 -17.10
CA PRO A 504 -10.34 29.47 -15.92
C PRO A 504 -9.04 29.33 -15.10
N PHE A 505 -8.13 28.43 -15.47
CA PHE A 505 -7.05 27.99 -14.58
C PHE A 505 -5.75 28.80 -14.63
N ASP A 506 -5.63 29.84 -15.45
CA ASP A 506 -4.53 30.81 -15.35
C ASP A 506 -4.79 31.84 -14.25
N ASP A 507 -6.01 31.94 -13.74
CA ASP A 507 -6.42 32.80 -12.64
C ASP A 507 -6.42 32.01 -11.30
N ASP A 508 -5.61 32.46 -10.34
CA ASP A 508 -5.45 31.76 -9.06
C ASP A 508 -6.73 31.77 -8.21
N ASP A 509 -7.54 32.84 -8.27
CA ASP A 509 -8.77 32.96 -7.49
C ASP A 509 -9.88 32.07 -8.06
N GLN A 510 -9.98 32.00 -9.40
CA GLN A 510 -10.93 31.10 -10.07
C GLN A 510 -10.54 29.64 -9.84
N ALA A 511 -9.26 29.29 -9.96
CA ALA A 511 -8.75 27.96 -9.66
C ALA A 511 -9.02 27.60 -8.19
N ALA A 512 -8.77 28.52 -7.25
CA ALA A 512 -9.06 28.35 -5.83
C ALA A 512 -10.55 28.11 -5.57
N ALA A 513 -11.42 28.90 -6.19
CA ALA A 513 -12.86 28.78 -6.05
C ALA A 513 -13.36 27.42 -6.56
N ILE A 514 -12.87 26.94 -7.70
CA ILE A 514 -13.24 25.64 -8.25
C ILE A 514 -12.73 24.52 -7.34
N PHE A 515 -11.42 24.46 -7.09
CA PHE A 515 -10.80 23.35 -6.35
C PHE A 515 -11.26 23.30 -4.89
N GLY A 516 -11.21 24.45 -4.19
CA GLY A 516 -11.55 24.53 -2.77
C GLY A 516 -13.02 24.20 -2.51
N THR A 517 -13.95 24.72 -3.33
CA THR A 517 -15.38 24.45 -3.12
C THR A 517 -15.83 23.09 -3.63
N ALA A 518 -15.07 22.46 -4.54
CA ALA A 518 -15.31 21.08 -4.95
C ALA A 518 -14.95 20.09 -3.84
N LEU A 519 -13.80 20.29 -3.17
CA LEU A 519 -13.23 19.29 -2.26
C LEU A 519 -13.56 19.50 -0.78
N VAL A 520 -13.85 20.74 -0.37
CA VAL A 520 -14.32 21.07 0.99
C VAL A 520 -15.81 21.41 0.94
N ALA A 521 -16.60 20.55 0.30
CA ALA A 521 -18.05 20.69 0.23
C ALA A 521 -18.65 20.61 1.64
N ASN A 522 -18.89 21.77 2.25
CA ASN A 522 -19.36 21.90 3.63
C ASN A 522 -20.76 21.28 3.86
N ASP A 523 -21.52 21.11 2.79
CA ASP A 523 -22.87 20.55 2.77
C ASP A 523 -22.92 19.03 2.61
N MET A 524 -21.80 18.36 2.36
CA MET A 524 -21.72 16.90 2.20
C MET A 524 -20.92 16.23 3.33
N PRO A 525 -21.25 14.99 3.71
CA PRO A 525 -20.50 14.25 4.73
C PRO A 525 -19.06 13.89 4.30
N GLY A 526 -18.76 13.94 3.00
CA GLY A 526 -17.42 13.71 2.44
C GLY A 526 -17.16 14.60 1.21
N SER A 527 -15.95 14.51 0.66
CA SER A 527 -15.53 15.34 -0.49
C SER A 527 -16.08 14.89 -1.84
N PHE A 528 -16.55 13.65 -1.98
CA PHE A 528 -16.94 13.07 -3.28
C PHE A 528 -18.44 12.85 -3.40
N SER A 529 -19.03 13.32 -4.50
CA SER A 529 -20.45 13.15 -4.82
C SER A 529 -20.77 11.67 -5.11
N PRO A 530 -21.96 11.16 -4.74
CA PRO A 530 -22.41 9.82 -5.11
C PRO A 530 -22.34 9.56 -6.62
N VAL A 531 -22.24 8.29 -7.02
CA VAL A 531 -22.17 7.86 -8.44
C VAL A 531 -23.55 7.43 -8.97
N ARG A 532 -24.57 7.47 -8.10
CA ARG A 532 -25.96 7.10 -8.38
C ARG A 532 -26.85 8.28 -8.67
#